data_AF-A0A9X0WC70-F1
#
_entry.id   AF-A0A9X0WC70-F1
#
_cell.length_a   1.000
_cell.length_b   1.000
_cell.length_c   1.000
_cell.angle_alpha   90.00
_cell.angle_beta   90.00
_cell.angle_gamma   90.00
#
_symmetry.space_group_name_H-M   'P 1'
#
loop_
_entity.id
_entity.type
_entity.pdbx_description
1 polymer ?
#
loop_
_entity_poly.entity_id
_entity_poly.type
_entity_poly.pdbx_seq_one_letter_code
_entity_poly.pdbx_strand_id
1 'polypeptide(L)'
;MRQTGRPSMTIRDDLHEVPSGEVLTMPFSTRSMPVGATLTGRRSLLVLALTCLIWLQTPSTAWAGENRWFVILGSLPQTPAGLQQAQSLADQVTRQLSTTNLIVAETAFYPGLTPDLYVVMLGPYFSSANAQQALRDSGVRRVVSDAYVKQAQERAF
;
A
#
# COMPACT_ATOMS: atom_id res chain seq x y z
N MET A 1 42.03 2.55 -35.89
CA MET A 1 42.09 4.00 -35.63
C MET A 1 41.02 4.70 -36.47
N ARG A 2 39.88 5.06 -35.87
CA ARG A 2 38.95 6.07 -36.43
C ARG A 2 38.35 6.86 -35.27
N GLN A 3 38.40 8.17 -35.43
CA GLN A 3 38.19 9.22 -34.44
C GLN A 3 36.70 9.57 -34.29
N THR A 4 36.32 9.75 -33.02
CA THR A 4 35.49 10.83 -32.44
C THR A 4 34.34 11.46 -33.22
N GLY A 5 33.16 11.46 -32.59
CA GLY A 5 32.11 12.46 -32.79
C GLY A 5 31.16 12.51 -31.59
N ARG A 6 31.55 13.23 -30.54
CA ARG A 6 30.64 13.65 -29.45
C ARG A 6 29.92 14.94 -29.88
N PRO A 7 28.59 15.00 -29.86
CA PRO A 7 27.89 16.27 -29.75
C PRO A 7 27.69 16.62 -28.26
N SER A 8 28.34 17.70 -27.84
CA SER A 8 27.95 18.50 -26.68
C SER A 8 26.56 19.08 -26.91
N MET A 9 25.65 18.97 -25.94
CA MET A 9 24.44 19.78 -25.94
C MET A 9 24.24 20.46 -24.60
N THR A 10 24.03 21.76 -24.72
CA THR A 10 24.10 22.82 -23.74
C THR A 10 22.91 22.84 -22.78
N ILE A 11 23.24 23.19 -21.54
CA ILE A 11 22.41 23.52 -20.37
C ILE A 11 21.29 24.53 -20.71
N ARG A 12 20.09 24.30 -20.18
CA ARG A 12 19.12 25.36 -19.87
C ARG A 12 18.62 25.18 -18.44
N ASP A 13 19.20 26.00 -17.56
CA ASP A 13 18.67 26.39 -16.26
C ASP A 13 17.49 27.33 -16.54
N ASP A 14 16.26 26.92 -16.18
CA ASP A 14 15.14 27.85 -16.09
C ASP A 14 14.55 27.73 -14.69
N LEU A 15 15.11 28.56 -13.82
CA LEU A 15 14.73 28.80 -12.45
C LEU A 15 13.42 29.61 -12.46
N HIS A 16 12.29 28.95 -12.25
CA HIS A 16 11.03 29.65 -11.97
C HIS A 16 10.85 29.79 -10.46
N GLU A 17 11.26 30.96 -9.98
CA GLU A 17 10.89 31.56 -8.70
C GLU A 17 9.37 31.78 -8.67
N VAL A 18 8.67 31.14 -7.74
CA VAL A 18 7.24 31.42 -7.47
C VAL A 18 7.15 32.06 -6.09
N PRO A 19 6.53 33.24 -5.97
CA PRO A 19 6.57 34.06 -4.76
C PRO A 19 5.79 33.47 -3.59
N SER A 20 6.37 33.71 -2.41
CA SER A 20 5.71 33.60 -1.11
C SER A 20 4.52 34.55 -1.05
N GLY A 21 3.36 34.00 -0.67
CA GLY A 21 2.11 34.74 -0.51
C GLY A 21 1.46 34.38 0.83
N GLU A 22 1.16 35.43 1.57
CA GLU A 22 0.64 35.56 2.92
C GLU A 22 -0.59 34.70 3.30
N VAL A 23 -0.58 34.12 4.50
CA VAL A 23 -1.35 34.50 5.71
C VAL A 23 -2.88 34.48 5.54
N LEU A 24 -3.53 33.57 6.27
CA LEU A 24 -4.85 33.82 6.86
C LEU A 24 -4.98 33.03 8.16
N THR A 25 -4.51 33.65 9.24
CA THR A 25 -4.96 33.36 10.61
C THR A 25 -6.39 33.86 10.73
N MET A 26 -7.33 33.00 11.13
CA MET A 26 -8.60 33.44 11.71
C MET A 26 -8.81 32.78 13.07
N PRO A 27 -9.15 33.56 14.11
CA PRO A 27 -9.24 33.08 15.46
C PRO A 27 -10.70 32.94 15.95
N PHE A 28 -10.88 32.13 17.00
CA PHE A 28 -12.00 32.06 17.95
C PHE A 28 -13.44 31.83 17.44
N SER A 29 -14.07 30.77 17.96
CA SER A 29 -15.42 30.87 18.52
C SER A 29 -15.66 29.76 19.55
N THR A 30 -15.35 30.10 20.81
CA THR A 30 -15.85 29.42 21.99
C THR A 30 -17.35 29.68 22.07
N ARG A 31 -18.20 28.65 21.98
CA ARG A 31 -19.61 28.76 22.36
C ARG A 31 -19.93 27.74 23.44
N SER A 32 -20.14 28.30 24.64
CA SER A 32 -20.69 27.63 25.82
C SER A 32 -22.01 26.94 25.54
N MET A 33 -22.23 25.90 26.34
CA MET A 33 -23.39 25.02 26.49
C MET A 33 -24.73 25.77 26.63
N PRO A 34 -25.85 25.04 26.54
CA PRO A 34 -26.53 24.79 27.81
C PRO A 34 -26.96 23.34 28.07
N VAL A 35 -26.95 23.10 29.37
CA VAL A 35 -27.53 22.06 30.22
C VAL A 35 -28.93 21.57 29.80
N GLY A 36 -29.13 20.25 29.90
CA GLY A 36 -30.34 19.70 30.52
C GLY A 36 -31.29 18.92 29.62
N ALA A 37 -31.17 17.59 29.63
CA ALA A 37 -32.33 16.69 29.54
C ALA A 37 -31.96 15.32 30.13
N THR A 38 -32.24 15.17 31.42
CA THR A 38 -32.35 13.88 32.09
C THR A 38 -33.52 13.12 31.46
N LEU A 39 -33.27 11.94 30.88
CA LEU A 39 -34.33 10.96 30.70
C LEU A 39 -33.82 9.55 31.01
N THR A 40 -34.27 9.13 32.19
CA THR A 40 -34.27 7.80 32.76
C THR A 40 -34.66 6.74 31.74
N GLY A 41 -33.71 5.88 31.39
CA GLY A 41 -33.92 4.72 30.53
C GLY A 41 -33.15 3.52 31.05
N ARG A 42 -33.72 2.84 32.05
CA ARG A 42 -33.35 1.46 32.40
C ARG A 42 -33.34 0.63 31.12
N ARG A 43 -32.18 0.03 30.78
CA ARG A 43 -32.01 -1.38 30.42
C ARG A 43 -30.62 -1.61 29.81
N SER A 44 -30.09 -2.79 30.11
CA SER A 44 -28.96 -3.44 29.44
C SER A 44 -27.56 -2.98 29.83
N LEU A 45 -27.18 -3.31 31.07
CA LEU A 45 -25.81 -3.73 31.36
C LEU A 45 -25.58 -5.10 30.67
N LEU A 46 -25.44 -5.08 29.35
CA LEU A 46 -24.80 -6.14 28.61
C LEU A 46 -23.36 -5.67 28.43
N VAL A 47 -22.56 -6.11 29.39
CA VAL A 47 -21.12 -5.89 29.47
C VAL A 47 -20.53 -6.11 28.07
N LEU A 48 -20.01 -5.03 27.49
CA LEU A 48 -19.15 -4.97 26.31
C LEU A 48 -17.82 -5.67 26.63
N ALA A 49 -17.90 -6.97 26.89
CA ALA A 49 -16.75 -7.85 26.94
C ALA A 49 -16.50 -8.35 25.52
N LEU A 50 -15.34 -7.99 24.99
CA LEU A 50 -14.68 -8.65 23.86
C LEU A 50 -15.43 -8.60 22.51
N THR A 51 -15.61 -7.41 21.97
CA THR A 51 -15.44 -7.22 20.52
C THR A 51 -13.98 -6.93 20.18
N CYS A 52 -13.07 -7.68 20.83
CA CYS A 52 -11.80 -8.03 20.22
C CYS A 52 -12.11 -9.13 19.18
N LEU A 53 -12.97 -8.81 18.21
CA LEU A 53 -13.12 -9.61 17.00
C LEU A 53 -11.89 -9.29 16.17
N ILE A 54 -10.83 -9.96 16.57
CA ILE A 54 -9.61 -10.17 15.83
C ILE A 54 -10.07 -10.66 14.45
N TRP A 55 -10.11 -9.73 13.49
CA TRP A 55 -10.10 -10.05 12.05
C TRP A 55 -8.72 -10.64 11.71
N LEU A 56 -8.30 -11.71 12.40
CA LEU A 56 -7.37 -12.65 11.82
C LEU A 56 -8.19 -13.37 10.74
N GLN A 57 -8.24 -12.74 9.57
CA GLN A 57 -8.32 -13.52 8.35
C GLN A 57 -7.16 -14.51 8.43
N THR A 58 -7.45 -15.74 8.83
CA THR A 58 -6.53 -16.85 8.65
C THR A 58 -6.17 -16.83 7.16
N PRO A 59 -4.91 -16.54 6.77
CA PRO A 59 -4.53 -16.68 5.38
C PRO A 59 -4.86 -18.13 5.03
N SER A 60 -5.67 -18.30 3.98
CA SER A 60 -6.15 -19.60 3.53
C SER A 60 -4.94 -20.34 2.96
N THR A 61 -4.19 -21.02 3.83
CA THR A 61 -2.86 -21.58 3.57
C THR A 61 -2.93 -22.87 2.78
N ALA A 62 -3.60 -22.86 1.61
CA ALA A 62 -3.51 -23.97 0.67
C ALA A 62 -2.12 -24.08 0.02
N TRP A 63 -1.23 -23.09 0.24
CA TRP A 63 0.08 -23.00 -0.41
C TRP A 63 1.22 -22.60 0.53
N ALA A 64 0.98 -22.57 1.85
CA ALA A 64 2.04 -22.19 2.77
C ALA A 64 3.18 -23.21 2.75
N GLY A 65 4.41 -22.72 2.76
CA GLY A 65 5.60 -23.55 2.56
C GLY A 65 5.91 -23.87 1.09
N GLU A 66 5.13 -23.41 0.11
CA GLU A 66 5.48 -23.54 -1.31
C GLU A 66 6.06 -22.25 -1.89
N ASN A 67 7.06 -22.37 -2.77
CA ASN A 67 7.58 -21.23 -3.51
C ASN A 67 6.59 -20.81 -4.60
N ARG A 68 5.96 -19.64 -4.43
CA ARG A 68 5.00 -19.07 -5.38
C ARG A 68 5.53 -17.79 -6.02
N TRP A 69 4.97 -17.44 -7.16
CA TRP A 69 5.33 -16.23 -7.89
C TRP A 69 4.33 -15.13 -7.58
N PHE A 70 4.83 -13.91 -7.39
CA PHE A 70 4.03 -12.73 -7.08
C PHE A 70 4.43 -11.59 -8.01
N VAL A 71 3.47 -10.70 -8.29
CA VAL A 71 3.74 -9.43 -8.94
C VAL A 71 3.88 -8.39 -7.84
N ILE A 72 5.08 -7.87 -7.63
CA ILE A 72 5.37 -6.85 -6.64
C ILE A 72 5.06 -5.47 -7.23
N LEU A 73 4.21 -4.73 -6.52
CA LEU A 73 3.78 -3.37 -6.90
C LEU A 73 4.58 -2.30 -6.15
N GLY A 74 4.93 -2.58 -4.89
CA GLY A 74 5.69 -1.63 -4.09
C GLY A 74 6.30 -2.31 -2.87
N SER A 75 7.40 -1.74 -2.38
CA SER A 75 8.06 -2.16 -1.15
C SER A 75 8.37 -0.92 -0.34
N LEU A 76 7.80 -0.83 0.86
CA LEU A 76 7.78 0.36 1.70
C LEU A 76 8.36 0.04 3.07
N PRO A 77 9.02 0.99 3.76
CA PRO A 77 9.60 0.74 5.08
C PRO A 77 8.56 0.23 6.09
N GLN A 78 8.92 -0.72 6.94
CA GLN A 78 8.03 -1.22 8.01
C GLN A 78 7.88 -0.19 9.15
N THR A 79 7.18 0.89 8.84
CA THR A 79 6.85 2.02 9.73
C THR A 79 5.36 2.36 9.57
N PRO A 80 4.74 3.08 10.51
CA PRO A 80 3.34 3.49 10.37
C PRO A 80 3.05 4.27 9.09
N ALA A 81 3.96 5.16 8.68
CA ALA A 81 3.84 5.91 7.42
C ALA A 81 3.95 4.98 6.19
N GLY A 82 4.87 4.01 6.22
CA GLY A 82 5.01 3.03 5.15
C GLY A 82 3.79 2.12 5.00
N LEU A 83 3.16 1.71 6.11
CA LEU A 83 1.91 0.95 6.09
C LEU A 83 0.78 1.76 5.44
N GLN A 84 0.63 3.03 5.82
CA GLN A 84 -0.38 3.92 5.24
C GLN A 84 -0.17 4.11 3.73
N GLN A 85 1.08 4.26 3.30
CA GLN A 85 1.43 4.34 1.88
C GLN A 85 1.15 3.02 1.14
N ALA A 86 1.45 1.87 1.75
CA ALA A 86 1.15 0.55 1.19
C ALA A 86 -0.37 0.35 0.99
N GLN A 87 -1.16 0.73 2.00
CA GLN A 87 -2.63 0.70 1.94
C GLN A 87 -3.17 1.66 0.87
N SER A 88 -2.63 2.88 0.80
CA SER A 88 -3.05 3.87 -0.21
C SER A 88 -2.75 3.40 -1.64
N LEU A 89 -1.59 2.76 -1.85
CA LEU A 89 -1.23 2.14 -3.13
C LEU A 89 -2.19 1.00 -3.48
N ALA A 90 -2.51 0.15 -2.49
CA ALA A 90 -3.43 -0.95 -2.70
C ALA A 90 -4.85 -0.46 -3.07
N ASP A 91 -5.32 0.59 -2.39
CA ASP A 91 -6.57 1.27 -2.68
C ASP A 91 -6.60 1.84 -4.10
N GLN A 92 -5.53 2.53 -4.51
CA GLN A 92 -5.40 3.10 -5.85
C GLN A 92 -5.50 2.02 -6.93
N VAL A 93 -4.79 0.90 -6.75
CA VAL A 93 -4.80 -0.23 -7.68
C VAL A 93 -6.19 -0.88 -7.74
N THR A 94 -6.83 -1.08 -6.59
CA THR A 94 -8.16 -1.69 -6.50
C THR A 94 -9.21 -0.87 -7.23
N ARG A 95 -9.18 0.47 -7.06
CA ARG A 95 -10.13 1.39 -7.71
C ARG A 95 -9.96 1.44 -9.24
N GLN A 96 -8.74 1.23 -9.74
CA GLN A 96 -8.46 1.35 -11.17
C GLN A 96 -8.56 0.03 -11.95
N LEU A 97 -8.22 -1.11 -11.33
CA LEU A 97 -8.01 -2.38 -12.04
C LEU A 97 -8.91 -3.52 -11.60
N SER A 98 -9.87 -3.28 -10.68
CA SER A 98 -10.83 -4.28 -10.18
C SER A 98 -10.19 -5.65 -9.89
N THR A 99 -8.99 -5.65 -9.29
CA THR A 99 -8.21 -6.87 -9.07
C THR A 99 -8.57 -7.51 -7.74
N THR A 100 -8.83 -8.82 -7.75
CA THR A 100 -9.31 -9.60 -6.59
C THR A 100 -8.20 -10.23 -5.73
N ASN A 101 -6.96 -10.27 -6.22
CA ASN A 101 -5.85 -10.99 -5.57
C ASN A 101 -4.75 -10.04 -5.07
N LEU A 102 -5.13 -8.87 -4.57
CA LEU A 102 -4.21 -7.89 -4.03
C LEU A 102 -3.94 -8.15 -2.55
N ILE A 103 -2.66 -8.18 -2.19
CA ILE A 103 -2.18 -8.50 -0.85
C ILE A 103 -1.28 -7.36 -0.38
N VAL A 104 -1.53 -6.90 0.84
CA VAL A 104 -0.62 -6.02 1.59
C VAL A 104 -0.13 -6.80 2.79
N ALA A 105 1.17 -7.00 2.91
CA ALA A 105 1.74 -7.82 3.98
C ALA A 105 3.13 -7.37 4.40
N GLU A 106 3.57 -7.85 5.56
CA GLU A 106 4.95 -7.71 6.02
C GLU A 106 5.84 -8.75 5.32
N THR A 107 7.01 -8.34 4.87
CA THR A 107 7.96 -9.26 4.20
C THR A 107 8.50 -10.34 5.14
N ALA A 108 8.35 -10.18 6.46
CA ALA A 108 8.66 -11.21 7.47
C ALA A 108 7.90 -12.53 7.25
N PHE A 109 6.71 -12.47 6.63
CA PHE A 109 5.90 -13.64 6.28
C PHE A 109 6.26 -14.25 4.92
N TYR A 110 7.12 -13.57 4.14
CA TYR A 110 7.47 -13.94 2.76
C TYR A 110 8.99 -14.06 2.55
N PRO A 111 9.63 -15.15 3.05
CA PRO A 111 10.99 -15.51 2.68
C PRO A 111 11.27 -15.37 1.17
N GLY A 112 12.42 -14.77 0.85
CA GLY A 112 12.82 -14.42 -0.52
C GLY A 112 12.58 -12.95 -0.88
N LEU A 113 11.74 -12.24 -0.12
CA LEU A 113 11.62 -10.78 -0.19
C LEU A 113 12.62 -10.09 0.73
N THR A 114 12.85 -8.80 0.48
CA THR A 114 13.72 -7.97 1.32
C THR A 114 13.07 -7.81 2.70
N PRO A 115 13.77 -8.10 3.80
CA PRO A 115 13.20 -8.03 5.16
C PRO A 115 12.86 -6.59 5.57
N ASP A 116 12.06 -6.45 6.63
CA ASP A 116 11.70 -5.18 7.29
C ASP A 116 10.93 -4.18 6.39
N LEU A 117 10.10 -4.70 5.49
CA LEU A 117 9.27 -3.91 4.58
C LEU A 117 7.80 -4.34 4.63
N TYR A 118 6.91 -3.40 4.32
CA TYR A 118 5.58 -3.70 3.81
C TYR A 118 5.65 -3.88 2.30
N VAL A 119 5.03 -4.93 1.78
CA VAL A 119 4.95 -5.20 0.35
C VAL A 119 3.50 -5.17 -0.10
N VAL A 120 3.27 -4.57 -1.27
CA VAL A 120 1.99 -4.64 -1.99
C VAL A 120 2.19 -5.53 -3.20
N MET A 121 1.40 -6.58 -3.34
CA MET A 121 1.61 -7.59 -4.37
C MET A 121 0.32 -8.21 -4.90
N LEU A 122 0.38 -8.78 -6.10
CA LEU A 122 -0.66 -9.64 -6.67
C LEU A 122 -0.22 -11.09 -6.68
N GLY A 123 -1.14 -12.01 -6.40
CA GLY A 123 -0.92 -13.44 -6.47
C GLY A 123 -1.64 -14.20 -5.35
N PRO A 124 -1.20 -15.43 -5.04
CA PRO A 124 -0.05 -16.15 -5.60
C PRO A 124 -0.28 -16.70 -7.03
N TYR A 125 0.80 -16.88 -7.79
CA TYR A 125 0.82 -17.56 -9.10
C TYR A 125 1.69 -18.82 -9.06
N PHE A 126 1.32 -19.85 -9.83
CA PHE A 126 2.03 -21.14 -9.89
C PHE A 126 3.38 -21.07 -10.64
N SER A 127 3.55 -20.14 -11.58
CA SER A 127 4.75 -20.03 -12.41
C SER A 127 5.09 -18.57 -12.69
N SER A 128 6.35 -18.31 -13.01
CA SER A 128 6.81 -16.99 -13.45
C SER A 128 6.09 -16.54 -14.72
N ALA A 129 5.82 -17.45 -15.65
CA ALA A 129 5.09 -17.18 -16.89
C ALA A 129 3.67 -16.67 -16.59
N ASN A 130 2.95 -17.30 -15.66
CA ASN A 130 1.60 -16.87 -15.27
C ASN A 130 1.62 -15.51 -14.58
N ALA A 131 2.58 -15.26 -13.69
CA ALA A 131 2.74 -13.97 -13.03
C ALA A 131 3.10 -12.85 -14.04
N GLN A 132 3.97 -13.13 -15.01
CA GLN A 132 4.32 -12.19 -16.06
C GLN A 132 3.14 -11.92 -17.00
N GLN A 133 2.36 -12.95 -17.34
CA GLN A 133 1.14 -12.78 -18.12
C GLN A 133 0.14 -11.90 -17.36
N ALA A 134 -0.08 -12.16 -16.07
CA ALA A 134 -0.94 -11.33 -15.24
C ALA A 134 -0.45 -9.88 -15.15
N LEU A 135 0.85 -9.64 -15.02
CA LEU A 135 1.43 -8.29 -15.04
C LEU A 135 1.19 -7.55 -16.38
N ARG A 136 1.20 -8.26 -17.51
CA ARG A 136 0.89 -7.68 -18.83
C ARG A 136 -0.60 -7.38 -18.98
N ASP A 137 -1.45 -8.32 -18.60
CA ASP A 137 -2.88 -8.30 -18.91
C ASP A 137 -3.67 -7.41 -17.93
N SER A 138 -3.24 -7.34 -16.67
CA SER A 138 -3.93 -6.59 -15.61
C SER A 138 -3.91 -5.07 -15.82
N GLY A 139 -3.03 -4.54 -16.68
CA GLY A 139 -2.84 -3.09 -16.82
C GLY A 139 -2.15 -2.43 -15.63
N VAL A 140 -1.66 -3.22 -14.65
CA VAL A 140 -0.93 -2.74 -13.46
C VAL A 140 0.19 -1.77 -13.79
N ARG A 141 0.93 -2.01 -14.88
CA ARG A 141 2.02 -1.13 -15.31
C ARG A 141 1.61 0.28 -15.70
N ARG A 142 0.32 0.54 -15.90
CA ARG A 142 -0.22 1.89 -16.12
C ARG A 142 -0.36 2.69 -14.83
N VAL A 143 -0.50 1.99 -13.70
CA VAL A 143 -0.66 2.58 -12.35
C VAL A 143 0.68 2.59 -11.62
N VAL A 144 1.43 1.49 -11.77
CA VAL A 144 2.70 1.24 -11.11
C VAL A 144 3.69 0.78 -12.19
N SER A 145 4.41 1.72 -12.78
CA SER A 145 5.34 1.47 -13.89
C SER A 145 6.40 0.42 -13.55
N ASP A 146 6.85 0.42 -12.30
CA ASP A 146 7.99 -0.36 -11.83
C ASP A 146 7.59 -1.75 -11.32
N ALA A 147 6.33 -2.15 -11.53
CA ALA A 147 5.85 -3.46 -11.11
C ALA A 147 6.65 -4.60 -11.78
N TYR A 148 7.09 -5.56 -10.96
CA TYR A 148 7.95 -6.66 -11.37
C TYR A 148 7.51 -7.99 -10.76
N VAL A 149 7.99 -9.09 -11.30
CA VAL A 149 7.65 -10.45 -10.83
C VAL A 149 8.78 -10.98 -9.96
N LYS A 150 8.44 -11.57 -8.81
CA LYS A 150 9.42 -12.20 -7.91
C LYS A 150 8.84 -13.45 -7.25
N GLN A 151 9.69 -14.42 -6.97
CA GLN A 151 9.32 -15.61 -6.22
C GLN A 151 9.45 -15.35 -4.72
N ALA A 152 8.47 -15.80 -3.95
CA ALA A 152 8.49 -15.79 -2.49
C ALA A 152 7.77 -17.03 -1.95
N GLN A 153 8.05 -17.38 -0.70
CA GLN A 153 7.38 -18.47 -0.01
C GLN A 153 6.55 -17.87 1.12
N GLU A 154 5.29 -18.23 1.26
CA GLU A 154 4.50 -17.80 2.43
C GLU A 154 4.82 -18.72 3.61
N ARG A 155 5.14 -18.15 4.78
CA ARG A 155 5.33 -18.92 6.01
C ARG A 155 3.97 -19.40 6.54
N ALA A 156 3.87 -20.71 6.77
CA ALA A 156 2.78 -21.29 7.54
C ALA A 156 2.93 -20.85 9.01
N PHE A 157 1.82 -20.49 9.63
CA PHE A 157 1.73 -20.18 11.06
C PHE A 157 1.48 -21.45 11.88
#